data_AF-A0AAE1V7E9-F1
#
_entry.id   AF-A0AAE1V7E9-F1
#
_cell.length_a   1.000
_cell.length_b   1.000
_cell.length_c   1.000
_cell.angle_alpha   90.00
_cell.angle_beta   90.00
_cell.angle_gamma   90.00
#
_symmetry.space_group_name_H-M   'P 1'
#
loop_
_entity.id
_entity.type
_entity.pdbx_description
1 polymer ?
#
loop_
_entity_poly.entity_id
_entity_poly.type
_entity_poly.pdbx_seq_one_letter_code
_entity_poly.pdbx_strand_id
1 'polypeptide(L)'
;MFPYGTVRHALDHIDYNMAWTAPLDLHHSDPEILRYEIFHILRVLVLHNHLESIKDLSSDLFHPTLPFVTIRNSRLMMAATPSATLPSAFLPCPGFPESCRSLNWRTHKKQLGRKAGTVKVRAKFELNHPPYPMNALEPHMSRTTFEYHWGKHHRAYVDNLNKQIVGTELEELTLEDIILITYNRGDLLPPFNNAAQAWNHQFFWESMKPGGGGNPSGELLELINRDFGSFEAFVKEFKAAAATQFGSGWAWLAYKANRLDVGNASNPHPSDEDKKLVIVKTPNAVNPLVWDYSPLLTIDVWEHAYHLDFRSRRTDYISSFMEKLVSWEAVSSRLEAAKAQVAEREKEEMKKREEEEEYQAEVREMYVESTDSDAE
;
A
#
# COMPACT_ATOMS: atom_id res chain seq x y z
N MET A 1 -0.88 38.14 -18.93
CA MET A 1 -1.98 37.28 -19.41
C MET A 1 -1.36 35.92 -19.67
N PHE A 2 -1.60 34.92 -18.81
CA PHE A 2 -0.96 33.60 -18.97
C PHE A 2 -1.53 32.86 -20.20
N PRO A 3 -0.73 32.07 -20.94
CA PRO A 3 -1.19 31.36 -22.13
C PRO A 3 -1.98 30.08 -21.76
N TYR A 4 -3.20 30.27 -21.25
CA TYR A 4 -4.08 29.16 -20.84
C TYR A 4 -4.42 28.17 -21.97
N GLY A 5 -4.30 28.58 -23.24
CA GLY A 5 -4.55 27.73 -24.40
C GLY A 5 -3.52 26.60 -24.58
N THR A 6 -2.24 26.88 -24.32
CA THR A 6 -1.15 25.93 -24.63
C THR A 6 -1.13 24.73 -23.68
N VAL A 7 -1.43 24.96 -22.39
CA VAL A 7 -1.53 23.88 -21.40
C VAL A 7 -2.71 22.95 -21.70
N ARG A 8 -3.85 23.51 -22.12
CA ARG A 8 -5.04 22.72 -22.50
C ARG A 8 -4.73 21.78 -23.68
N HIS A 9 -4.11 22.31 -24.73
CA HIS A 9 -3.79 21.55 -25.93
C HIS A 9 -2.70 20.47 -25.69
N ALA A 10 -1.85 20.63 -24.67
CA ALA A 10 -0.91 19.59 -24.24
C ALA A 10 -1.59 18.48 -23.43
N LEU A 11 -2.57 18.82 -22.59
CA LEU A 11 -3.34 17.84 -21.81
C LEU A 11 -4.29 17.01 -22.68
N ASP A 12 -4.89 17.60 -23.73
CA ASP A 12 -5.78 16.90 -24.67
C ASP A 12 -5.05 15.83 -25.54
N HIS A 13 -3.70 15.81 -25.52
CA HIS A 13 -2.87 14.79 -26.18
C HIS A 13 -2.25 13.75 -25.23
N ILE A 14 -2.48 13.87 -23.92
CA ILE A 14 -2.17 12.79 -22.98
C ILE A 14 -3.31 11.78 -23.05
N ASP A 15 -2.98 10.53 -23.39
CA ASP A 15 -3.95 9.45 -23.54
C ASP A 15 -4.79 9.31 -22.27
N TYR A 16 -6.12 9.39 -22.39
CA TYR A 16 -7.09 9.55 -21.28
C TYR A 16 -7.22 8.29 -20.39
N ASN A 17 -6.28 7.35 -20.50
CA ASN A 17 -6.15 6.11 -19.75
C ASN A 17 -5.27 6.23 -18.48
N MET A 18 -4.71 7.40 -18.16
CA MET A 18 -4.03 7.60 -16.86
C MET A 18 -5.05 7.66 -15.71
N ALA A 19 -5.39 6.50 -15.15
CA ALA A 19 -6.34 6.30 -14.04
C ALA A 19 -5.90 6.86 -12.67
N TRP A 20 -5.09 7.92 -12.67
CA TRP A 20 -4.34 8.44 -11.52
C TRP A 20 -4.76 9.84 -11.07
N THR A 21 -5.52 10.56 -11.88
CA THR A 21 -5.95 11.94 -11.60
C THR A 21 -7.41 11.99 -11.15
N ALA A 22 -7.67 12.71 -10.06
CA ALA A 22 -9.04 13.08 -9.67
C ALA A 22 -9.68 13.99 -10.75
N PRO A 23 -11.02 14.10 -10.82
CA PRO A 23 -11.69 14.97 -11.80
C PRO A 23 -11.30 16.44 -11.60
N LEU A 24 -10.69 17.03 -12.63
CA LEU A 24 -10.22 18.42 -12.65
C LEU A 24 -11.38 19.42 -12.55
N ASP A 25 -11.20 20.47 -11.74
CA ASP A 25 -12.06 21.65 -11.73
C ASP A 25 -11.26 22.91 -12.11
N LEU A 26 -11.02 23.06 -13.42
CA LEU A 26 -10.30 24.20 -14.00
C LEU A 26 -11.11 25.52 -14.00
N HIS A 27 -12.28 25.55 -13.35
CA HIS A 27 -13.14 26.74 -13.27
C HIS A 27 -13.00 27.52 -11.95
N HIS A 28 -12.08 27.12 -11.06
CA HIS A 28 -11.89 27.80 -9.78
C HIS A 28 -11.38 29.24 -9.95
N SER A 29 -12.07 30.20 -9.34
CA SER A 29 -11.74 31.65 -9.37
C SER A 29 -10.45 32.03 -8.62
N ASP A 30 -9.77 31.06 -8.00
CA ASP A 30 -8.61 31.31 -7.14
C ASP A 30 -7.32 30.92 -7.89
N PRO A 31 -6.45 31.90 -8.22
CA PRO A 31 -5.23 31.64 -8.98
C PRO A 31 -4.20 30.81 -8.20
N GLU A 32 -4.28 30.71 -6.87
CA GLU A 32 -3.36 29.88 -6.06
C GLU A 32 -3.76 28.40 -6.08
N ILE A 33 -5.06 28.10 -6.00
CA ILE A 33 -5.59 26.73 -6.16
C ILE A 33 -5.29 26.23 -7.57
N LEU A 34 -5.52 27.06 -8.59
CA LEU A 34 -5.22 26.69 -9.98
C LEU A 34 -3.72 26.42 -10.22
N ARG A 35 -2.83 27.16 -9.55
CA ARG A 35 -1.38 26.90 -9.59
C ARG A 35 -1.02 25.58 -8.92
N TYR A 36 -1.61 25.29 -7.76
CA TYR A 36 -1.38 24.03 -7.05
C TYR A 36 -1.73 22.82 -7.91
N GLU A 37 -2.92 22.79 -8.52
CA GLU A 37 -3.37 21.71 -9.42
C GLU A 37 -2.37 21.51 -10.59
N ILE A 38 -1.98 22.59 -11.27
CA ILE A 38 -1.03 22.53 -12.40
C ILE A 38 0.34 21.98 -11.95
N PHE A 39 0.89 22.44 -10.82
CA PHE A 39 2.17 21.94 -10.31
C PHE A 39 2.10 20.48 -9.87
N HIS A 40 0.98 20.06 -9.26
CA HIS A 40 0.76 18.68 -8.85
C HIS A 40 0.75 17.74 -10.07
N ILE A 41 -0.02 18.10 -11.12
CA ILE A 41 -0.09 17.34 -12.38
C ILE A 41 1.30 17.19 -13.01
N LEU A 42 2.05 18.29 -13.19
CA LEU A 42 3.39 18.26 -13.79
C LEU A 42 4.35 17.36 -13.01
N ARG A 43 4.28 17.36 -11.67
CA ARG A 43 5.14 16.54 -10.82
C ARG A 43 4.75 15.06 -10.84
N VAL A 44 3.46 14.74 -10.85
CA VAL A 44 2.96 13.36 -11.01
C VAL A 44 3.36 12.79 -12.36
N LEU A 45 3.23 13.56 -13.46
CA LEU A 45 3.63 13.14 -14.79
C LEU A 45 5.14 12.86 -14.89
N VAL A 46 5.99 13.74 -14.35
CA VAL A 46 7.45 13.58 -14.32
C VAL A 46 7.89 12.31 -13.58
N LEU A 47 7.13 11.84 -12.59
CA LEU A 47 7.44 10.65 -11.81
C LEU A 47 7.00 9.32 -12.45
N HIS A 48 6.13 9.32 -13.47
CA HIS A 48 5.44 8.09 -13.91
C HIS A 48 5.84 7.48 -15.27
N ASN A 49 6.49 8.20 -16.23
CA ASN A 49 7.51 7.64 -17.16
C ASN A 49 7.96 8.53 -18.35
N HIS A 50 9.08 8.12 -18.97
CA HIS A 50 9.64 8.50 -20.28
C HIS A 50 10.12 9.96 -20.53
N LEU A 51 11.43 10.13 -20.33
CA LEU A 51 12.25 11.36 -20.52
C LEU A 51 12.31 11.98 -21.94
N GLU A 52 11.55 11.49 -22.92
CA GLU A 52 11.68 11.96 -24.30
C GLU A 52 10.67 13.05 -24.70
N SER A 53 9.50 13.12 -24.05
CA SER A 53 8.44 14.09 -24.40
C SER A 53 8.58 15.47 -23.72
N ILE A 54 9.35 15.56 -22.63
CA ILE A 54 9.40 16.77 -21.77
C ILE A 54 10.49 17.78 -22.23
N LYS A 55 11.29 17.47 -23.26
CA LYS A 55 12.35 18.37 -23.75
C LYS A 55 11.80 19.69 -24.32
N ASP A 56 10.64 19.64 -24.98
CA ASP A 56 10.09 20.79 -25.71
C ASP A 56 9.23 21.73 -24.83
N LEU A 57 8.95 21.36 -23.58
CA LEU A 57 8.28 22.22 -22.58
C LEU A 57 9.27 23.00 -21.69
N SER A 58 10.56 22.68 -21.76
CA SER A 58 11.59 23.28 -20.88
C SER A 58 12.14 24.62 -21.39
N SER A 59 12.03 24.92 -22.69
CA SER A 59 12.62 26.14 -23.29
C SER A 59 11.82 27.41 -22.99
N ASP A 60 10.50 27.31 -22.96
CA ASP A 60 9.60 28.47 -23.07
C ASP A 60 9.23 29.08 -21.70
N LEU A 61 9.71 28.49 -20.60
CA LEU A 61 9.37 28.89 -19.23
C LEU A 61 10.55 29.43 -18.40
N PHE A 62 11.79 29.39 -18.91
CA PHE A 62 12.98 29.76 -18.12
C PHE A 62 13.92 30.74 -18.84
N HIS A 63 13.83 32.02 -18.48
CA HIS A 63 14.89 32.99 -18.75
C HIS A 63 16.03 32.83 -17.71
N PRO A 64 17.32 32.84 -18.09
CA PRO A 64 18.37 32.34 -17.21
C PRO A 64 19.05 33.43 -16.36
N THR A 65 18.95 33.32 -15.03
CA THR A 65 19.96 33.87 -14.11
C THR A 65 20.22 32.91 -12.93
N LEU A 66 21.51 32.73 -12.64
CA LEU A 66 22.14 31.98 -11.54
C LEU A 66 22.44 30.48 -11.77
N PRO A 67 23.55 29.95 -11.21
CA PRO A 67 24.32 28.88 -11.85
C PRO A 67 24.05 27.47 -11.31
N PHE A 68 24.07 26.48 -12.20
CA PHE A 68 24.07 25.05 -11.86
C PHE A 68 25.47 24.56 -11.50
N VAL A 69 25.61 23.86 -10.36
CA VAL A 69 26.82 23.12 -10.00
C VAL A 69 26.79 21.75 -10.71
N THR A 70 27.76 21.49 -11.57
CA THR A 70 27.86 20.22 -12.31
C THR A 70 28.56 19.15 -11.47
N ILE A 71 27.84 18.10 -11.07
CA ILE A 71 28.44 16.87 -10.52
C ILE A 71 28.74 15.91 -11.67
N ARG A 72 30.01 15.53 -11.82
CA ARG A 72 30.53 14.74 -12.94
C ARG A 72 30.71 13.27 -12.54
N ASN A 73 29.72 12.42 -12.84
CA ASN A 73 29.87 10.97 -12.64
C ASN A 73 30.89 10.38 -13.62
N SER A 74 31.94 9.75 -13.08
CA SER A 74 32.96 9.07 -13.87
C SER A 74 32.52 7.64 -14.16
N ARG A 75 32.35 7.29 -15.45
CA ARG A 75 31.99 5.95 -15.90
C ARG A 75 33.25 5.21 -16.33
N LEU A 76 33.61 4.13 -15.63
CA LEU A 76 34.77 3.30 -15.99
C LEU A 76 34.43 2.47 -17.24
N MET A 77 35.32 2.44 -18.22
CA MET A 77 35.17 1.58 -19.40
C MET A 77 35.79 0.19 -19.15
N MET A 78 35.15 -0.85 -19.67
CA MET A 78 35.76 -2.14 -19.98
C MET A 78 35.41 -2.49 -21.43
N ALA A 79 36.42 -2.92 -22.18
CA ALA A 79 36.34 -3.06 -23.64
C ALA A 79 35.93 -4.47 -24.10
N ALA A 80 35.41 -4.55 -25.33
CA ALA A 80 35.06 -5.80 -26.01
C ALA A 80 35.89 -5.97 -27.29
N THR A 81 36.35 -7.20 -27.58
CA THR A 81 36.85 -7.71 -28.89
C THR A 81 36.72 -9.28 -28.88
N PRO A 82 36.86 -10.05 -29.98
CA PRO A 82 35.66 -10.44 -30.75
C PRO A 82 35.57 -11.92 -31.23
N SER A 83 34.38 -12.26 -31.76
CA SER A 83 34.05 -13.25 -32.84
C SER A 83 34.74 -14.62 -32.99
N ALA A 84 33.90 -15.67 -33.06
CA ALA A 84 34.05 -16.81 -34.00
C ALA A 84 32.66 -17.42 -34.33
N THR A 85 32.49 -18.05 -35.50
CA THR A 85 31.18 -18.42 -36.06
C THR A 85 31.14 -19.83 -36.69
N LEU A 86 30.02 -20.56 -36.49
CA LEU A 86 29.49 -21.69 -37.31
C LEU A 86 30.29 -23.02 -37.29
N PRO A 87 29.74 -24.17 -37.76
CA PRO A 87 28.43 -24.40 -38.41
C PRO A 87 27.53 -25.52 -37.80
N SER A 88 26.41 -25.79 -38.48
CA SER A 88 25.35 -26.76 -38.16
C SER A 88 25.60 -28.19 -38.70
N ALA A 89 24.95 -29.21 -38.12
CA ALA A 89 24.80 -30.56 -38.69
C ALA A 89 23.49 -31.24 -38.24
N PHE A 90 22.90 -32.06 -39.12
CA PHE A 90 21.58 -32.73 -38.99
C PHE A 90 21.70 -34.27 -39.17
N LEU A 91 20.60 -35.00 -38.90
CA LEU A 91 20.26 -36.41 -39.28
C LEU A 91 20.70 -37.55 -38.29
N PRO A 92 20.13 -38.79 -38.36
CA PRO A 92 18.69 -39.12 -38.16
C PRO A 92 18.40 -40.44 -37.34
N CYS A 93 17.09 -40.75 -37.17
CA CYS A 93 16.31 -41.97 -36.74
C CYS A 93 16.95 -43.40 -36.76
N PRO A 94 16.36 -44.47 -36.12
CA PRO A 94 14.93 -44.74 -35.74
C PRO A 94 14.74 -45.33 -34.29
N GLY A 95 13.61 -45.90 -33.81
CA GLY A 95 12.18 -45.94 -34.23
C GLY A 95 11.39 -47.25 -33.87
N PHE A 96 10.12 -47.13 -33.41
CA PHE A 96 9.06 -48.15 -33.12
C PHE A 96 9.24 -49.16 -31.95
N PRO A 97 8.14 -49.77 -31.38
CA PRO A 97 6.70 -49.52 -31.56
C PRO A 97 5.88 -49.25 -30.24
N GLU A 98 4.57 -49.09 -30.43
CA GLU A 98 3.50 -48.74 -29.46
C GLU A 98 3.27 -49.75 -28.31
N SER A 99 2.77 -49.27 -27.15
CA SER A 99 1.78 -50.00 -26.32
C SER A 99 1.20 -49.18 -25.14
N CYS A 100 -0.12 -49.32 -24.94
CA CYS A 100 -0.89 -49.16 -23.69
C CYS A 100 -1.28 -47.79 -23.08
N ARG A 101 -2.57 -47.46 -23.31
CA ARG A 101 -3.60 -47.13 -22.30
C ARG A 101 -3.50 -45.80 -21.53
N SER A 102 -4.33 -44.85 -21.95
CA SER A 102 -4.79 -43.72 -21.14
C SER A 102 -5.57 -44.19 -19.90
N LEU A 103 -5.05 -43.92 -18.71
CA LEU A 103 -5.84 -43.96 -17.47
C LEU A 103 -6.61 -42.65 -17.31
N ASN A 104 -7.88 -42.66 -17.70
CA ASN A 104 -8.82 -41.59 -17.37
C ASN A 104 -9.14 -41.64 -15.86
N TRP A 105 -8.56 -40.75 -15.07
CA TRP A 105 -8.95 -40.55 -13.69
C TRP A 105 -10.35 -39.91 -13.63
N ARG A 106 -11.36 -40.70 -13.25
CA ARG A 106 -12.71 -40.18 -12.99
C ARG A 106 -12.79 -39.65 -11.55
N THR A 107 -12.57 -38.36 -11.33
CA THR A 107 -12.98 -37.74 -10.05
C THR A 107 -14.48 -37.81 -9.87
N HIS A 108 -14.94 -38.62 -8.93
CA HIS A 108 -16.29 -38.56 -8.40
C HIS A 108 -16.47 -37.31 -7.54
N LYS A 109 -16.77 -36.16 -8.17
CA LYS A 109 -17.36 -35.02 -7.44
C LYS A 109 -18.79 -35.38 -7.02
N LYS A 110 -18.94 -35.96 -5.82
CA LYS A 110 -20.25 -36.06 -5.15
C LYS A 110 -20.73 -34.64 -4.84
N GLN A 111 -21.69 -34.16 -5.62
CA GLN A 111 -22.47 -32.98 -5.25
C GLN A 111 -23.35 -33.32 -4.03
N LEU A 112 -22.99 -32.83 -2.85
CA LEU A 112 -23.98 -32.63 -1.78
C LEU A 112 -24.36 -31.15 -1.76
N GLY A 113 -25.55 -30.85 -2.24
CA GLY A 113 -26.12 -29.51 -2.14
C GLY A 113 -26.54 -29.21 -0.71
N ARG A 114 -25.92 -28.19 -0.10
CA ARG A 114 -26.48 -27.47 1.05
C ARG A 114 -26.67 -26.01 0.65
N LYS A 115 -27.91 -25.61 0.39
CA LYS A 115 -28.28 -24.20 0.17
C LYS A 115 -28.21 -23.45 1.50
N ALA A 116 -27.03 -23.01 1.89
CA ALA A 116 -26.89 -21.82 2.72
C ALA A 116 -26.72 -20.64 1.75
N GLY A 117 -27.66 -19.69 1.76
CA GLY A 117 -27.57 -18.50 0.94
C GLY A 117 -26.57 -17.52 1.52
N THR A 118 -25.28 -17.69 1.20
CA THR A 118 -24.29 -16.64 1.45
C THR A 118 -24.76 -15.40 0.69
N VAL A 119 -24.97 -14.29 1.41
CA VAL A 119 -25.27 -13.01 0.78
C VAL A 119 -24.07 -12.65 -0.07
N LYS A 120 -24.22 -12.64 -1.40
CA LYS A 120 -23.22 -12.09 -2.32
C LYS A 120 -23.07 -10.61 -1.99
N VAL A 121 -22.04 -10.28 -1.20
CA VAL A 121 -21.64 -8.91 -0.95
C VAL A 121 -21.10 -8.39 -2.28
N ARG A 122 -21.84 -7.46 -2.91
CA ARG A 122 -21.25 -6.61 -3.93
C ARG A 122 -20.57 -5.46 -3.21
N ALA A 123 -19.25 -5.47 -3.19
CA ALA A 123 -18.39 -4.46 -2.61
C ALA A 123 -18.41 -3.19 -3.47
N LYS A 124 -19.57 -2.53 -3.53
CA LYS A 124 -19.62 -1.11 -3.86
C LYS A 124 -19.17 -0.35 -2.62
N PHE A 125 -17.93 0.12 -2.65
CA PHE A 125 -17.37 0.91 -1.55
C PHE A 125 -18.04 2.28 -1.48
N GLU A 126 -18.40 2.70 -0.27
CA GLU A 126 -18.98 4.01 0.00
C GLU A 126 -17.96 4.92 0.69
N LEU A 127 -18.00 6.22 0.37
CA LEU A 127 -17.14 7.20 1.02
C LEU A 127 -17.68 7.54 2.41
N ASN A 128 -17.20 6.80 3.41
CA ASN A 128 -17.51 7.05 4.81
C ASN A 128 -17.14 8.48 5.22
N HIS A 129 -18.06 9.16 5.93
CA HIS A 129 -17.76 10.44 6.56
C HIS A 129 -16.79 10.23 7.75
N PRO A 130 -15.80 11.12 7.96
CA PRO A 130 -14.94 11.07 9.14
C PRO A 130 -15.77 11.23 10.43
N PRO A 131 -15.26 10.75 11.58
CA PRO A 131 -16.02 10.72 12.84
C PRO A 131 -16.21 12.11 13.50
N TYR A 132 -15.99 13.20 12.77
CA TYR A 132 -16.10 14.58 13.24
C TYR A 132 -16.39 15.56 12.08
N PRO A 133 -16.99 16.74 12.36
CA PRO A 133 -17.25 17.77 11.35
C PRO A 133 -15.99 18.28 10.63
N MET A 134 -16.17 18.82 9.41
CA MET A 134 -15.07 19.23 8.53
C MET A 134 -14.17 20.34 9.09
N ASN A 135 -14.68 21.16 10.01
CA ASN A 135 -13.93 22.23 10.70
C ASN A 135 -13.43 21.83 12.09
N ALA A 136 -13.68 20.60 12.54
CA ALA A 136 -13.39 20.19 13.93
C ALA A 136 -11.90 19.96 14.22
N LEU A 137 -11.04 20.00 13.20
CA LEU A 137 -9.58 19.94 13.32
C LEU A 137 -8.91 21.32 13.24
N GLU A 138 -9.67 22.41 13.13
CA GLU A 138 -9.13 23.77 13.13
C GLU A 138 -8.55 24.13 14.52
N PRO A 139 -7.46 24.91 14.59
CA PRO A 139 -6.73 25.55 13.48
C PRO A 139 -5.60 24.68 12.90
N HIS A 140 -5.54 23.39 13.20
CA HIS A 140 -4.40 22.51 12.91
C HIS A 140 -4.49 21.79 11.56
N MET A 141 -5.70 21.66 11.02
CA MET A 141 -6.02 21.41 9.62
C MET A 141 -7.22 22.27 9.28
N SER A 142 -7.17 23.04 8.19
CA SER A 142 -8.31 23.90 7.81
C SER A 142 -9.48 23.09 7.27
N ARG A 143 -10.69 23.63 7.41
CA ARG A 143 -11.88 23.11 6.72
C ARG A 143 -11.65 22.96 5.21
N THR A 144 -10.90 23.87 4.57
CA THR A 144 -10.61 23.78 3.14
C THR A 144 -9.71 22.59 2.80
N THR A 145 -8.65 22.34 3.59
CA THR A 145 -7.84 21.11 3.46
C THR A 145 -8.71 19.87 3.59
N PHE A 146 -9.61 19.81 4.58
CA PHE A 146 -10.54 18.70 4.76
C PHE A 146 -11.46 18.52 3.54
N GLU A 147 -12.12 19.58 3.07
CA GLU A 147 -13.06 19.54 1.95
C GLU A 147 -12.43 19.04 0.65
N TYR A 148 -11.17 19.40 0.38
CA TYR A 148 -10.42 18.86 -0.76
C TYR A 148 -9.93 17.43 -0.49
N HIS A 149 -9.29 17.18 0.65
CA HIS A 149 -8.65 15.90 0.96
C HIS A 149 -9.66 14.75 1.09
N TRP A 150 -10.74 14.93 1.87
CA TRP A 150 -11.82 13.95 1.94
C TRP A 150 -12.79 14.07 0.74
N GLY A 151 -13.26 15.28 0.45
CA GLY A 151 -14.36 15.50 -0.48
C GLY A 151 -14.02 15.33 -1.95
N LYS A 152 -12.74 15.51 -2.34
CA LYS A 152 -12.23 15.34 -3.71
C LYS A 152 -11.26 14.15 -3.82
N HIS A 153 -10.14 14.15 -3.08
CA HIS A 153 -9.10 13.12 -3.24
C HIS A 153 -9.58 11.73 -2.78
N HIS A 154 -10.00 11.58 -1.52
CA HIS A 154 -10.53 10.31 -1.01
C HIS A 154 -11.74 9.83 -1.82
N ARG A 155 -12.67 10.73 -2.18
CA ARG A 155 -13.79 10.43 -3.08
C ARG A 155 -13.34 9.84 -4.42
N ALA A 156 -12.36 10.45 -5.08
CA ALA A 156 -11.88 9.99 -6.38
C ALA A 156 -11.29 8.58 -6.32
N TYR A 157 -10.58 8.22 -5.25
CA TYR A 157 -10.07 6.86 -5.05
C TYR A 157 -11.22 5.83 -4.91
N VAL A 158 -12.24 6.12 -4.10
CA VAL A 158 -13.43 5.27 -3.94
C VAL A 158 -14.21 5.14 -5.26
N ASP A 159 -14.46 6.25 -5.95
CA ASP A 159 -15.20 6.26 -7.22
C ASP A 159 -14.44 5.53 -8.34
N ASN A 160 -13.11 5.63 -8.38
CA ASN A 160 -12.29 4.94 -9.39
C ASN A 160 -12.11 3.46 -9.07
N LEU A 161 -11.94 3.09 -7.80
CA LEU A 161 -11.93 1.68 -7.37
C LEU A 161 -13.20 0.96 -7.81
N ASN A 162 -14.36 1.54 -7.51
CA ASN A 162 -15.67 1.00 -7.90
C ASN A 162 -15.79 0.78 -9.43
N LYS A 163 -15.20 1.65 -10.26
CA LYS A 163 -15.14 1.47 -11.73
C LYS A 163 -14.18 0.37 -12.18
N GLN A 164 -13.11 0.11 -11.41
CA GLN A 164 -12.09 -0.88 -11.76
C GLN A 164 -12.49 -2.31 -11.37
N ILE A 165 -13.29 -2.49 -10.32
CA ILE A 165 -13.67 -3.82 -9.80
C ILE A 165 -15.01 -4.35 -10.34
N VAL A 166 -15.88 -3.48 -10.87
CA VAL A 166 -17.22 -3.90 -11.33
C VAL A 166 -17.15 -4.97 -12.42
N GLY A 167 -17.87 -6.07 -12.24
CA GLY A 167 -17.85 -7.22 -13.15
C GLY A 167 -16.59 -8.09 -13.06
N THR A 168 -15.70 -7.85 -12.09
CA THR A 168 -14.51 -8.69 -11.81
C THR A 168 -14.72 -9.54 -10.55
N GLU A 169 -13.84 -10.50 -10.30
CA GLU A 169 -13.83 -11.27 -9.06
C GLU A 169 -13.54 -10.43 -7.80
N LEU A 170 -12.95 -9.23 -7.98
CA LEU A 170 -12.68 -8.29 -6.89
C LEU A 170 -13.95 -7.60 -6.36
N GLU A 171 -15.09 -7.64 -7.09
CA GLU A 171 -16.37 -7.06 -6.64
C GLU A 171 -16.93 -7.77 -5.40
N GLU A 172 -16.46 -8.98 -5.05
CA GLU A 172 -16.98 -9.77 -3.92
C GLU A 172 -16.03 -9.82 -2.70
N LEU A 173 -14.99 -8.99 -2.68
CA LEU A 173 -13.90 -9.01 -1.69
C LEU A 173 -13.92 -7.80 -0.74
N THR A 174 -13.23 -7.90 0.39
CA THR A 174 -12.98 -6.76 1.29
C THR A 174 -11.96 -5.79 0.68
N LEU A 175 -11.89 -4.57 1.20
CA LEU A 175 -10.94 -3.57 0.70
C LEU A 175 -9.49 -4.04 0.95
N GLU A 176 -9.27 -4.63 2.13
CA GLU A 176 -8.03 -5.28 2.55
C GLU A 176 -7.63 -6.43 1.61
N ASP A 177 -8.54 -7.35 1.30
CA ASP A 177 -8.27 -8.47 0.37
C ASP A 177 -7.87 -7.96 -1.02
N ILE A 178 -8.56 -6.93 -1.53
CA ILE A 178 -8.22 -6.31 -2.82
C ILE A 178 -6.81 -5.73 -2.77
N ILE A 179 -6.44 -5.01 -1.71
CA ILE A 179 -5.09 -4.46 -1.53
C ILE A 179 -4.03 -5.55 -1.55
N LEU A 180 -4.25 -6.64 -0.79
CA LEU A 180 -3.30 -7.76 -0.73
C LEU A 180 -3.15 -8.44 -2.10
N ILE A 181 -4.24 -8.82 -2.74
CA ILE A 181 -4.21 -9.50 -4.05
C ILE A 181 -3.58 -8.61 -5.12
N THR A 182 -3.95 -7.34 -5.17
CA THR A 182 -3.49 -6.42 -6.22
C THR A 182 -2.10 -5.84 -6.00
N TYR A 183 -1.50 -6.01 -4.83
CA TYR A 183 -0.08 -5.65 -4.62
C TYR A 183 0.88 -6.54 -5.40
N ASN A 184 0.56 -7.83 -5.59
CA ASN A 184 1.27 -8.79 -6.46
C ASN A 184 2.81 -8.66 -6.38
N ARG A 185 3.40 -8.83 -5.19
CA ARG A 185 4.87 -8.75 -4.98
C ARG A 185 5.52 -7.42 -5.41
N GLY A 186 4.74 -6.34 -5.47
CA GLY A 186 5.16 -5.02 -5.92
C GLY A 186 4.95 -4.78 -7.42
N ASP A 187 4.54 -5.78 -8.19
CA ASP A 187 4.10 -5.66 -9.59
C ASP A 187 2.61 -5.30 -9.63
N LEU A 188 2.31 -4.07 -9.20
CA LEU A 188 0.98 -3.60 -8.81
C LEU A 188 -0.06 -3.77 -9.92
N LEU A 189 -1.14 -4.51 -9.64
CA LEU A 189 -2.30 -4.60 -10.54
C LEU A 189 -3.08 -3.27 -10.54
N PRO A 190 -3.78 -2.92 -11.63
CA PRO A 190 -4.42 -1.61 -11.79
C PRO A 190 -5.32 -1.12 -10.62
N PRO A 191 -6.09 -1.97 -9.91
CA PRO A 191 -6.93 -1.51 -8.80
C PRO A 191 -6.15 -1.14 -7.53
N PHE A 192 -4.91 -1.60 -7.36
CA PHE A 192 -4.15 -1.48 -6.11
C PHE A 192 -4.12 -0.05 -5.56
N ASN A 193 -3.80 0.92 -6.40
CA ASN A 193 -3.56 2.28 -5.95
C ASN A 193 -4.85 2.98 -5.49
N ASN A 194 -5.98 2.70 -6.13
CA ASN A 194 -7.28 3.22 -5.68
C ASN A 194 -7.77 2.48 -4.42
N ALA A 195 -7.58 1.16 -4.35
CA ALA A 195 -7.91 0.36 -3.16
C ALA A 195 -7.12 0.79 -1.92
N ALA A 196 -5.79 0.83 -2.05
CA ALA A 196 -4.90 1.19 -0.96
C ALA A 196 -5.05 2.66 -0.56
N GLN A 197 -5.21 3.60 -1.51
CA GLN A 197 -5.46 5.00 -1.13
C GLN A 197 -6.81 5.19 -0.43
N ALA A 198 -7.89 4.53 -0.85
CA ALA A 198 -9.17 4.58 -0.14
C ALA A 198 -9.01 4.11 1.33
N TRP A 199 -8.35 2.97 1.52
CA TRP A 199 -8.07 2.44 2.86
C TRP A 199 -7.19 3.38 3.70
N ASN A 200 -6.09 3.88 3.12
CA ASN A 200 -5.15 4.79 3.79
C ASN A 200 -5.84 6.07 4.27
N HIS A 201 -6.72 6.65 3.45
CA HIS A 201 -7.44 7.86 3.80
C HIS A 201 -8.47 7.59 4.90
N GLN A 202 -9.28 6.53 4.81
CA GLN A 202 -10.19 6.16 5.90
C GLN A 202 -9.41 6.00 7.23
N PHE A 203 -8.32 5.23 7.20
CA PHE A 203 -7.46 4.98 8.35
C PHE A 203 -6.83 6.27 8.91
N PHE A 204 -6.48 7.24 8.06
CA PHE A 204 -5.96 8.56 8.41
C PHE A 204 -7.00 9.44 9.12
N TRP A 205 -8.24 9.49 8.63
CA TRP A 205 -9.32 10.24 9.29
C TRP A 205 -9.61 9.71 10.70
N GLU A 206 -9.63 8.39 10.86
CA GLU A 206 -9.75 7.71 12.16
C GLU A 206 -8.51 7.87 13.07
N SER A 207 -7.35 8.18 12.49
CA SER A 207 -6.10 8.42 13.23
C SER A 207 -6.05 9.78 13.94
N MET A 208 -7.02 10.65 13.67
CA MET A 208 -7.11 12.00 14.24
C MET A 208 -8.38 12.17 15.08
N LYS A 209 -8.39 13.16 15.98
CA LYS A 209 -9.60 13.66 16.64
C LYS A 209 -9.52 15.16 16.99
N PRO A 210 -10.66 15.85 17.13
CA PRO A 210 -10.71 17.19 17.72
C PRO A 210 -10.09 17.18 19.13
N GLY A 211 -9.16 18.09 19.40
CA GLY A 211 -8.44 18.13 20.68
C GLY A 211 -7.53 16.91 20.92
N GLY A 212 -7.01 16.30 19.86
CA GLY A 212 -6.04 15.21 19.92
C GLY A 212 -4.61 15.66 20.28
N GLY A 213 -3.65 14.79 20.00
CA GLY A 213 -2.26 14.96 20.42
C GLY A 213 -2.03 14.61 21.88
N GLY A 214 -1.06 15.26 22.51
CA GLY A 214 -0.58 14.85 23.84
C GLY A 214 0.16 13.51 23.78
N ASN A 215 0.11 12.75 24.88
CA ASN A 215 0.82 11.47 25.03
C ASN A 215 -0.19 10.30 25.11
N PRO A 216 0.16 9.11 24.61
CA PRO A 216 -0.59 7.89 24.89
C PRO A 216 -0.44 7.47 26.36
N SER A 217 -1.24 6.50 26.79
CA SER A 217 -1.22 5.95 28.14
C SER A 217 -1.42 4.42 28.12
N GLY A 218 -1.27 3.79 29.29
CA GLY A 218 -1.42 2.34 29.45
C GLY A 218 -0.44 1.55 28.59
N GLU A 219 -0.88 0.38 28.13
CA GLU A 219 -0.06 -0.58 27.38
C GLU A 219 0.60 0.03 26.12
N LEU A 220 -0.08 0.93 25.40
CA LEU A 220 0.52 1.58 24.23
C LEU A 220 1.77 2.41 24.60
N LEU A 221 1.73 3.14 25.72
CA LEU A 221 2.89 3.90 26.20
C LEU A 221 4.00 2.94 26.70
N GLU A 222 3.64 1.82 27.31
CA GLU A 222 4.60 0.80 27.76
C GLU A 222 5.34 0.16 26.58
N LEU A 223 4.64 -0.26 25.52
CA LEU A 223 5.29 -0.77 24.30
C LEU A 223 6.13 0.31 23.60
N ILE A 224 5.67 1.57 23.57
CA ILE A 224 6.46 2.66 22.98
C ILE A 224 7.77 2.86 23.75
N ASN A 225 7.72 2.89 25.09
CA ASN A 225 8.92 3.02 25.91
C ASN A 225 9.83 1.78 25.81
N ARG A 226 9.26 0.59 25.64
CA ARG A 226 10.02 -0.66 25.41
C ARG A 226 10.77 -0.64 24.07
N ASP A 227 10.07 -0.30 22.99
CA ASP A 227 10.57 -0.49 21.62
C ASP A 227 11.39 0.71 21.10
N PHE A 228 11.11 1.92 21.59
CA PHE A 228 11.82 3.15 21.19
C PHE A 228 12.61 3.80 22.33
N GLY A 229 12.59 3.24 23.54
CA GLY A 229 13.26 3.76 24.74
C GLY A 229 12.52 4.89 25.46
N SER A 230 11.83 5.78 24.73
CA SER A 230 10.88 6.74 25.30
C SER A 230 9.86 7.24 24.26
N PHE A 231 8.76 7.85 24.72
CA PHE A 231 7.80 8.51 23.85
C PHE A 231 8.43 9.65 23.02
N GLU A 232 9.35 10.43 23.57
CA GLU A 232 10.05 11.50 22.85
C GLU A 232 10.97 10.94 21.76
N ALA A 233 11.61 9.80 22.01
CA ALA A 233 12.42 9.10 21.02
C ALA A 233 11.55 8.55 19.87
N PHE A 234 10.42 7.91 20.19
CA PHE A 234 9.40 7.50 19.22
C PHE A 234 8.90 8.70 18.38
N VAL A 235 8.52 9.82 19.00
CA VAL A 235 8.04 11.00 18.27
C VAL A 235 9.14 11.54 17.35
N LYS A 236 10.39 11.60 17.80
CA LYS A 236 11.53 12.03 16.97
C LYS A 236 11.71 11.13 15.75
N GLU A 237 11.65 9.81 15.93
CA GLU A 237 11.79 8.85 14.84
C GLU A 237 10.60 8.91 13.86
N PHE A 238 9.37 8.99 14.36
CA PHE A 238 8.16 9.08 13.54
C PHE A 238 8.14 10.38 12.71
N LYS A 239 8.46 11.51 13.35
CA LYS A 239 8.61 12.80 12.65
C LYS A 239 9.71 12.73 11.57
N ALA A 240 10.82 12.04 11.84
CA ALA A 240 11.90 11.86 10.87
C ALA A 240 11.49 10.95 9.69
N ALA A 241 10.76 9.86 9.94
CA ALA A 241 10.23 8.99 8.89
C ALA A 241 9.28 9.76 7.96
N ALA A 242 8.33 10.50 8.52
CA ALA A 242 7.40 11.34 7.77
C ALA A 242 8.10 12.44 6.96
N ALA A 243 9.08 13.13 7.55
CA ALA A 243 9.82 14.19 6.86
C ALA A 243 10.69 13.65 5.71
N THR A 244 11.32 12.48 5.91
CA THR A 244 12.26 11.86 4.96
C THR A 244 11.61 10.93 3.92
N GLN A 245 10.29 10.83 3.89
CA GLN A 245 9.58 10.17 2.79
C GLN A 245 9.66 11.07 1.54
N PHE A 246 10.47 10.69 0.55
CA PHE A 246 10.64 11.53 -0.64
C PHE A 246 9.43 11.43 -1.57
N GLY A 247 8.98 12.57 -2.11
CA GLY A 247 7.76 12.64 -2.92
C GLY A 247 6.50 12.37 -2.09
N SER A 248 5.54 11.68 -2.72
CA SER A 248 4.29 11.23 -2.13
C SER A 248 4.43 9.97 -1.30
N GLY A 249 3.59 9.81 -0.28
CA GLY A 249 3.62 8.64 0.59
C GLY A 249 3.07 8.90 1.98
N TRP A 250 3.36 7.97 2.87
CA TRP A 250 2.81 7.91 4.23
C TRP A 250 3.90 7.53 5.24
N ALA A 251 3.68 7.85 6.51
CA ALA A 251 4.47 7.33 7.62
C ALA A 251 3.57 6.67 8.67
N TRP A 252 3.98 5.51 9.16
CA TRP A 252 3.16 4.61 9.96
C TRP A 252 3.86 4.19 11.25
N LEU A 253 3.09 4.08 12.31
CA LEU A 253 3.38 3.18 13.43
C LEU A 253 2.58 1.91 13.18
N ALA A 254 3.24 0.76 13.21
CA ALA A 254 2.59 -0.54 13.05
C ALA A 254 3.05 -1.52 14.14
N TYR A 255 2.18 -2.47 14.47
CA TYR A 255 2.56 -3.64 15.25
C TYR A 255 3.03 -4.73 14.29
N LYS A 256 4.34 -5.03 14.33
CA LYS A 256 4.92 -6.21 13.69
C LYS A 256 4.67 -7.39 14.62
N ALA A 257 3.61 -8.13 14.32
CA ALA A 257 3.20 -9.31 15.07
C ALA A 257 4.20 -10.46 14.95
N ASN A 258 4.53 -10.82 13.70
CA ASN A 258 5.18 -12.08 13.35
C ASN A 258 6.49 -11.83 12.60
N ARG A 259 7.42 -12.78 12.75
CA ARG A 259 8.35 -13.16 11.70
C ARG A 259 7.50 -13.71 10.59
N LEU A 260 7.60 -13.14 9.40
CA LEU A 260 7.88 -13.92 8.20
C LEU A 260 8.14 -13.05 6.97
N ASP A 261 8.73 -13.73 6.01
CA ASP A 261 8.77 -13.37 4.60
C ASP A 261 7.36 -13.61 4.03
N VAL A 262 6.55 -12.56 3.94
CA VAL A 262 5.25 -12.67 3.25
C VAL A 262 5.55 -12.94 1.79
N GLY A 263 5.10 -14.09 1.26
CA GLY A 263 5.33 -14.44 -0.15
C GLY A 263 4.80 -13.43 -1.18
N ASN A 264 4.05 -12.43 -0.72
CA ASN A 264 3.53 -11.31 -1.49
C ASN A 264 4.32 -9.99 -1.32
N ALA A 265 5.35 -9.89 -0.47
CA ALA A 265 6.11 -8.64 -0.30
C ALA A 265 7.47 -8.82 0.40
N SER A 266 8.52 -8.15 -0.10
CA SER A 266 9.78 -8.04 0.66
C SER A 266 9.56 -7.23 1.94
N ASN A 267 9.90 -7.83 3.08
CA ASN A 267 9.70 -7.26 4.42
C ASN A 267 10.72 -6.11 4.69
N PRO A 268 10.29 -4.90 5.06
CA PRO A 268 11.19 -3.75 5.26
C PRO A 268 11.98 -3.81 6.57
N HIS A 269 11.54 -4.57 7.58
CA HIS A 269 12.25 -4.78 8.85
C HIS A 269 12.48 -6.28 9.11
N PRO A 270 13.51 -6.89 8.48
CA PRO A 270 13.76 -8.33 8.53
C PRO A 270 14.34 -8.83 9.88
N SER A 271 14.19 -8.06 10.97
CA SER A 271 14.70 -8.47 12.30
C SER A 271 14.00 -9.73 12.81
N ASP A 272 14.70 -10.56 13.57
CA ASP A 272 14.14 -11.74 14.23
C ASP A 272 13.22 -11.43 15.43
N GLU A 273 13.16 -10.15 15.83
CA GLU A 273 12.25 -9.67 16.87
C GLU A 273 10.82 -9.47 16.33
N ASP A 274 9.89 -10.03 17.09
CA ASP A 274 8.46 -10.12 16.84
C ASP A 274 7.66 -9.45 17.96
N LYS A 275 6.34 -9.31 17.79
CA LYS A 275 5.43 -8.68 18.75
C LYS A 275 5.89 -7.27 19.19
N LYS A 276 6.40 -6.49 18.23
CA LYS A 276 7.03 -5.18 18.46
C LYS A 276 6.43 -4.07 17.62
N LEU A 277 6.47 -2.86 18.14
CA LEU A 277 6.17 -1.64 17.41
C LEU A 277 7.31 -1.32 16.44
N VAL A 278 6.94 -0.89 15.24
CA VAL A 278 7.88 -0.44 14.20
C VAL A 278 7.38 0.83 13.55
N ILE A 279 8.31 1.71 13.20
CA ILE A 279 8.03 2.84 12.31
C ILE A 279 8.44 2.45 10.89
N VAL A 280 7.53 2.66 9.94
CA VAL A 280 7.78 2.47 8.51
C VAL A 280 7.26 3.67 7.72
N LYS A 281 7.90 3.97 6.60
CA LYS A 281 7.41 4.95 5.62
C LYS A 281 7.22 4.26 4.28
N THR A 282 6.20 4.68 3.54
CA THR A 282 5.77 3.99 2.32
C THR A 282 5.61 4.98 1.16
N PRO A 283 6.02 4.60 -0.08
CA PRO A 283 5.80 5.43 -1.25
C PRO A 283 4.36 5.34 -1.75
N ASN A 284 3.87 6.46 -2.29
CA ASN A 284 2.58 6.55 -2.99
C ASN A 284 1.41 5.96 -2.18
N ALA A 285 0.87 4.82 -2.62
CA ALA A 285 -0.29 4.15 -2.04
C ALA A 285 0.05 2.99 -1.10
N VAL A 286 1.30 2.54 -1.05
CA VAL A 286 1.69 1.34 -0.28
C VAL A 286 1.40 1.56 1.21
N ASN A 287 0.92 0.52 1.90
CA ASN A 287 0.64 0.54 3.33
C ASN A 287 1.11 -0.78 3.99
N PRO A 288 1.19 -0.85 5.33
CA PRO A 288 1.81 -2.00 5.99
C PRO A 288 1.02 -3.32 5.92
N LEU A 289 -0.23 -3.32 5.42
CA LEU A 289 -1.01 -4.54 5.25
C LEU A 289 -0.32 -5.53 4.32
N VAL A 290 0.32 -5.04 3.25
CA VAL A 290 1.04 -5.88 2.28
C VAL A 290 2.23 -6.61 2.92
N TRP A 291 2.65 -6.20 4.12
CA TRP A 291 3.72 -6.80 4.92
C TRP A 291 3.21 -7.69 6.07
N ASP A 292 1.89 -7.95 6.16
CA ASP A 292 1.20 -8.57 7.33
C ASP A 292 1.50 -7.84 8.66
N TYR A 293 1.75 -6.52 8.58
CA TYR A 293 1.89 -5.66 9.76
C TYR A 293 0.54 -5.02 10.07
N SER A 294 0.15 -4.96 11.34
CA SER A 294 -1.09 -4.28 11.76
C SER A 294 -0.83 -2.77 11.91
N PRO A 295 -1.39 -1.89 11.05
CA PRO A 295 -1.16 -0.45 11.17
C PRO A 295 -1.90 0.11 12.37
N LEU A 296 -1.28 1.02 13.13
CA LEU A 296 -1.86 1.62 14.35
C LEU A 296 -2.11 3.12 14.19
N LEU A 297 -1.15 3.85 13.64
CA LEU A 297 -1.20 5.29 13.36
C LEU A 297 -0.63 5.55 11.96
N THR A 298 -1.21 6.50 11.22
CA THR A 298 -0.63 7.00 9.96
C THR A 298 -0.66 8.52 9.88
N ILE A 299 0.25 9.09 9.10
CA ILE A 299 0.21 10.48 8.64
C ILE A 299 0.39 10.51 7.12
N ASP A 300 -0.51 11.24 6.44
CA ASP A 300 -0.38 11.53 5.01
C ASP A 300 0.70 12.59 4.77
N VAL A 301 1.72 12.28 3.97
CA VAL A 301 2.76 13.26 3.56
C VAL A 301 2.76 13.56 2.06
N TRP A 302 1.70 13.17 1.34
CA TRP A 302 1.34 13.78 0.05
C TRP A 302 1.07 15.28 0.25
N GLU A 303 1.40 16.10 -0.76
CA GLU A 303 1.28 17.56 -0.65
C GLU A 303 -0.18 18.02 -0.46
N HIS A 304 -1.18 17.30 -0.98
CA HIS A 304 -2.60 17.67 -0.80
C HIS A 304 -3.04 17.68 0.67
N ALA A 305 -2.39 16.91 1.54
CA ALA A 305 -2.76 16.79 2.94
C ALA A 305 -2.34 18.01 3.80
N TYR A 306 -1.45 18.86 3.29
CA TYR A 306 -0.89 19.98 4.06
C TYR A 306 -0.56 21.24 3.27
N HIS A 307 -0.56 21.24 1.93
CA HIS A 307 -0.03 22.38 1.17
C HIS A 307 -0.87 23.65 1.32
N LEU A 308 -2.19 23.54 1.48
CA LEU A 308 -3.04 24.73 1.70
C LEU A 308 -2.70 25.45 3.01
N ASP A 309 -2.46 24.69 4.09
CA ASP A 309 -2.23 25.21 5.44
C ASP A 309 -0.74 25.52 5.73
N PHE A 310 0.17 24.68 5.23
CA PHE A 310 1.61 24.72 5.56
C PHE A 310 2.52 25.03 4.36
N ARG A 311 2.00 24.97 3.12
CA ARG A 311 2.77 25.12 1.87
C ARG A 311 3.94 24.13 1.82
N SER A 312 5.18 24.58 1.71
CA SER A 312 6.37 23.71 1.71
C SER A 312 6.79 23.21 3.10
N ARG A 313 6.18 23.70 4.19
CA ARG A 313 6.61 23.45 5.57
C ARG A 313 6.09 22.11 6.11
N ARG A 314 6.42 21.01 5.44
CA ARG A 314 6.03 19.65 5.84
C ARG A 314 6.39 19.33 7.31
N THR A 315 7.54 19.81 7.79
CA THR A 315 7.99 19.64 9.20
C THR A 315 7.04 20.24 10.23
N ASP A 316 6.42 21.36 9.89
CA ASP A 316 5.50 22.10 10.76
C ASP A 316 4.15 21.39 10.78
N TYR A 317 3.68 20.91 9.62
CA TYR A 317 2.52 20.04 9.49
C TYR A 317 2.66 18.77 10.33
N ILE A 318 3.76 18.03 10.15
CA ILE A 318 4.06 16.80 10.91
C ILE A 318 4.06 17.07 12.43
N SER A 319 4.58 18.24 12.85
CA SER A 319 4.59 18.62 14.26
C SER A 319 3.20 18.96 14.78
N SER A 320 2.42 19.75 14.04
CA SER A 320 1.03 20.07 14.34
C SER A 320 0.17 18.79 14.45
N PHE A 321 0.34 17.84 13.53
CA PHE A 321 -0.34 16.56 13.56
C PHE A 321 -0.08 15.79 14.86
N MET A 322 1.20 15.53 15.18
CA MET A 322 1.58 14.77 16.38
C MET A 322 1.15 15.45 17.69
N GLU A 323 1.21 16.77 17.75
CA GLU A 323 1.01 17.53 18.99
C GLU A 323 -0.45 17.94 19.25
N LYS A 324 -1.33 17.85 18.23
CA LYS A 324 -2.69 18.44 18.26
C LYS A 324 -3.80 17.61 17.61
N LEU A 325 -3.48 16.62 16.77
CA LEU A 325 -4.47 15.88 16.00
C LEU A 325 -4.56 14.39 16.35
N VAL A 326 -3.45 13.72 16.69
CA VAL A 326 -3.41 12.26 16.90
C VAL A 326 -4.46 11.78 17.91
N SER A 327 -5.24 10.77 17.54
CA SER A 327 -6.17 10.07 18.43
C SER A 327 -5.51 8.87 19.09
N TRP A 328 -4.82 9.08 20.22
CA TRP A 328 -4.15 7.99 20.94
C TRP A 328 -5.10 6.86 21.39
N GLU A 329 -6.37 7.16 21.64
CA GLU A 329 -7.42 6.15 21.91
C GLU A 329 -7.64 5.21 20.71
N ALA A 330 -7.66 5.73 19.48
CA ALA A 330 -7.78 4.92 18.28
C ALA A 330 -6.53 4.05 18.06
N VAL A 331 -5.34 4.60 18.34
CA VAL A 331 -4.06 3.86 18.27
C VAL A 331 -4.03 2.72 19.29
N SER A 332 -4.47 2.96 20.53
CA SER A 332 -4.57 1.92 21.58
C SER A 332 -5.59 0.85 21.21
N SER A 333 -6.79 1.23 20.76
CA SER A 333 -7.82 0.25 20.36
C SER A 333 -7.35 -0.64 19.19
N ARG A 334 -6.62 -0.06 18.22
CA ARG A 334 -5.99 -0.82 17.13
C ARG A 334 -4.88 -1.75 17.62
N LEU A 335 -4.10 -1.36 18.64
CA LEU A 335 -3.08 -2.22 19.25
C LEU A 335 -3.71 -3.42 19.97
N GLU A 336 -4.77 -3.19 20.74
CA GLU A 336 -5.55 -4.25 21.39
C GLU A 336 -6.11 -5.23 20.36
N ALA A 337 -6.74 -4.72 19.29
CA ALA A 337 -7.27 -5.54 18.20
C ALA A 337 -6.18 -6.33 17.47
N ALA A 338 -5.03 -5.71 17.16
CA ALA A 338 -3.89 -6.37 16.54
C ALA A 338 -3.37 -7.53 17.42
N LYS A 339 -3.14 -7.27 18.70
CA LYS A 339 -2.71 -8.30 19.66
C LYS A 339 -3.73 -9.44 19.80
N ALA A 340 -5.03 -9.14 19.80
CA ALA A 340 -6.08 -10.14 19.87
C ALA A 340 -6.13 -11.02 18.61
N GLN A 341 -6.01 -10.44 17.41
CA GLN A 341 -5.93 -11.18 16.15
C GLN A 341 -4.72 -12.14 16.13
N VAL A 342 -3.56 -11.69 16.62
CA VAL A 342 -2.35 -12.51 16.70
C VAL A 342 -2.54 -13.66 17.68
N ALA A 343 -3.07 -13.38 18.88
CA ALA A 343 -3.35 -14.43 19.86
C ALA A 343 -4.36 -15.48 19.35
N GLU A 344 -5.30 -15.09 18.48
CA GLU A 344 -6.23 -16.06 17.86
C GLU A 344 -5.57 -16.87 16.74
N ARG A 345 -4.77 -16.24 15.86
CA ARG A 345 -3.95 -16.95 14.86
C ARG A 345 -3.04 -17.98 15.52
N GLU A 346 -2.38 -17.62 16.63
CA GLU A 346 -1.51 -18.53 17.40
C GLU A 346 -2.27 -19.74 17.96
N LYS A 347 -3.51 -19.56 18.46
CA LYS A 347 -4.36 -20.70 18.90
C LYS A 347 -4.78 -21.58 17.74
N GLU A 348 -5.17 -20.99 16.61
CA GLU A 348 -5.53 -21.76 15.42
C GLU A 348 -4.36 -22.59 14.90
N GLU A 349 -3.14 -22.04 14.92
CA GLU A 349 -1.93 -22.77 14.54
C GLU A 349 -1.60 -23.89 15.53
N MET A 350 -1.73 -23.65 16.84
CA MET A 350 -1.55 -24.72 17.84
C MET A 350 -2.57 -25.84 17.62
N LYS A 351 -3.85 -25.50 17.45
CA LYS A 351 -4.92 -26.49 17.20
C LYS A 351 -4.68 -27.30 15.91
N LYS A 352 -4.22 -26.66 14.83
CA LYS A 352 -3.86 -27.36 13.59
C LYS A 352 -2.69 -28.33 13.80
N ARG A 353 -1.69 -27.96 14.59
CA ARG A 353 -0.57 -28.85 14.94
C ARG A 353 -1.02 -30.02 15.82
N GLU A 354 -1.91 -29.79 16.78
CA GLU A 354 -2.51 -30.85 17.61
C GLU A 354 -3.32 -31.83 16.74
N GLU A 355 -4.16 -31.32 15.82
CA GLU A 355 -4.92 -32.14 14.85
C GLU A 355 -3.99 -32.91 13.88
N GLU A 356 -2.88 -32.30 13.45
CA GLU A 356 -1.86 -32.97 12.63
C GLU A 356 -1.11 -34.05 13.42
N GLU A 357 -0.71 -33.79 14.67
CA GLU A 357 -0.03 -34.75 15.54
C GLU A 357 -0.93 -35.94 15.92
N GLU A 358 -2.22 -35.71 16.20
CA GLU A 358 -3.23 -36.75 16.43
C GLU A 358 -3.41 -37.62 15.19
N TYR A 359 -3.56 -37.01 14.00
CA TYR A 359 -3.64 -37.74 12.74
C TYR A 359 -2.39 -38.57 12.45
N GLN A 360 -1.19 -38.04 12.70
CA GLN A 360 0.06 -38.80 12.55
C GLN A 360 0.16 -39.96 13.58
N ALA A 361 -0.41 -39.81 14.78
CA ALA A 361 -0.47 -40.87 15.77
C ALA A 361 -1.45 -42.00 15.36
N GLU A 362 -2.67 -41.67 14.93
CA GLU A 362 -3.64 -42.65 14.39
C GLU A 362 -3.06 -43.43 13.20
N VAL A 363 -2.45 -42.72 12.25
CA VAL A 363 -1.77 -43.34 11.09
C VAL A 363 -0.67 -44.29 11.55
N ARG A 364 0.09 -43.91 12.60
CA ARG A 364 1.18 -44.75 13.13
C ARG A 364 0.68 -46.03 13.79
N GLU A 365 -0.38 -45.98 14.60
CA GLU A 365 -0.95 -47.19 15.22
C GLU A 365 -1.48 -48.16 14.17
N MET A 366 -2.21 -47.67 13.16
CA MET A 366 -2.72 -48.48 12.05
C MET A 366 -1.61 -49.26 11.32
N TYR A 367 -0.43 -48.65 11.13
CA TYR A 367 0.70 -49.35 10.49
C TYR A 367 1.36 -50.39 11.40
N VAL A 368 1.45 -50.15 12.72
CA VAL A 368 2.01 -51.12 13.68
C VAL A 368 1.12 -52.36 13.80
N GLU A 369 -0.20 -52.18 13.89
CA GLU A 369 -1.14 -53.30 14.06
C GLU A 369 -1.20 -54.20 12.81
N SER A 370 -0.86 -53.66 11.63
CA SER A 370 -0.76 -54.43 10.38
C SER A 370 0.50 -55.31 10.25
N THR A 371 1.53 -55.09 11.08
CA THR A 371 2.78 -55.87 11.01
C THR A 371 2.81 -57.14 11.86
N ASP A 372 1.89 -57.29 12.81
CA ASP A 372 1.81 -58.48 13.68
C ASP A 372 0.90 -59.59 13.12
N SER A 373 0.14 -59.35 12.04
CA SER A 373 -0.78 -60.36 11.46
C SER A 373 -0.16 -61.31 10.43
N ASP A 374 1.08 -61.03 9.98
CA ASP A 374 1.81 -61.86 8.99
C ASP A 374 2.85 -62.79 9.67
N ALA A 375 2.73 -62.99 10.99
CA ALA A 375 3.74 -63.66 11.83
C ALA A 375 3.19 -64.83 12.69
N GLU A 376 2.22 -65.61 12.20
CA GLU A 376 1.86 -66.95 12.76
C GLU A 376 1.40 -67.96 11.69
#